data_AF-A0AAN4YHP6-F1
#
_entry.id   AF-A0AAN4YHP6-F1
#
_cell.length_a   1.000
_cell.length_b   1.000
_cell.length_c   1.000
_cell.angle_alpha   90.00
_cell.angle_beta   90.00
_cell.angle_gamma   90.00
#
_symmetry.space_group_name_H-M   'P 1'
#
loop_
_entity.id
_entity.type
_entity.pdbx_description
1 polymer ?
#
loop_
_entity_poly.entity_id
_entity_poly.type
_entity_poly.pdbx_seq_one_letter_code
_entity_poly.pdbx_strand_id
1 'polypeptide(L)'
;MAAGFSCMNSLTVIQASQGLAKYLKDKHPDSASGGVVIGHDARHNSAKFAALAANAFISQQIPVWFYSEPSVTPSVPFGVTHLKAAAGIMITASHNGAQINTPIDVEIAQSIEENLAPWSGAWKDLQECEYLHADAYKTILPHYTKTVWDYASVGITEFTPVPEQVEPNPDFPTVSFPNPEEAGALDLAIQTANREGKTLIIAHDPDADRFAAAEKVEKDGKRIAVLNSTVSTGMLEKMATAKGIQFEEALTGFKWMGNIARRLEGEGYNVPYAFEEALGYMFPAVCHDKDGITAAMVFLAAQAKWQSQGLTPYMKLQQLFNEYGHYETLNNYFRSPNPETTMALFRAIRNGPYRAEKTLGPFKILRWRDMTEGYDSGTTDNKPTLPVDKSSQMLTLWLDQDVRFTFRASGTEPKVKCK
;
A
#
# COMPACT_ATOMS: atom_id res chain seq x y z
N MET A 1 17.63 -15.83 16.89
CA MET A 1 18.47 -16.15 15.72
C MET A 1 19.02 -17.54 15.91
N ALA A 2 19.09 -18.35 14.86
CA ALA A 2 19.69 -19.70 14.90
C ALA A 2 20.61 -19.86 13.69
N ALA A 3 21.53 -20.83 13.76
CA ALA A 3 22.35 -21.22 12.62
C ALA A 3 21.50 -21.94 11.55
N GLY A 4 21.94 -21.88 10.29
CA GLY A 4 21.31 -22.58 9.17
C GLY A 4 20.66 -21.66 8.14
N PHE A 5 20.42 -22.21 6.94
CA PHE A 5 19.94 -21.46 5.77
C PHE A 5 18.50 -20.91 5.92
N SER A 6 17.72 -21.44 6.87
CA SER A 6 16.34 -20.98 7.14
C SER A 6 16.26 -19.83 8.14
N CYS A 7 17.40 -19.25 8.53
CA CYS A 7 17.50 -18.16 9.48
C CYS A 7 18.34 -17.02 8.90
N MET A 8 17.92 -15.78 9.14
CA MET A 8 18.71 -14.60 8.77
C MET A 8 20.05 -14.63 9.51
N ASN A 9 21.14 -14.61 8.76
CA ASN A 9 22.52 -14.59 9.24
C ASN A 9 23.43 -13.80 8.27
N SER A 10 24.64 -13.46 8.71
CA SER A 10 25.57 -12.64 7.91
C SER A 10 25.84 -13.19 6.51
N LEU A 11 26.03 -14.51 6.36
CA LEU A 11 26.30 -15.11 5.05
C LEU A 11 25.09 -14.95 4.12
N THR A 12 23.89 -15.28 4.59
CA THR A 12 22.67 -15.16 3.78
C THR A 12 22.38 -13.71 3.36
N VAL A 13 22.66 -12.73 4.25
CA VAL A 13 22.48 -11.30 3.93
C VAL A 13 23.48 -10.85 2.88
N ILE A 14 24.75 -11.26 3.00
CA ILE A 14 25.79 -10.99 2.00
C ILE A 14 25.37 -11.57 0.65
N GLN A 15 25.07 -12.87 0.59
CA GLN A 15 24.72 -13.55 -0.66
C GLN A 15 23.49 -12.93 -1.34
N ALA A 16 22.44 -12.65 -0.58
CA ALA A 16 21.25 -12.00 -1.10
C ALA A 16 21.56 -10.60 -1.67
N SER A 17 22.36 -9.82 -0.96
CA SER A 17 22.74 -8.46 -1.38
C SER A 17 23.66 -8.47 -2.60
N GLN A 18 24.57 -9.43 -2.70
CA GLN A 18 25.45 -9.61 -3.87
C GLN A 18 24.65 -9.96 -5.12
N GLY A 19 23.72 -10.92 -5.01
CA GLY A 19 22.85 -11.26 -6.13
C GLY A 19 22.01 -10.08 -6.59
N LEU A 20 21.43 -9.31 -5.66
CA LEU A 20 20.68 -8.09 -6.01
C LEU A 20 21.58 -7.02 -6.65
N ALA A 21 22.77 -6.76 -6.10
CA ALA A 21 23.72 -5.81 -6.67
C ALA A 21 24.13 -6.19 -8.10
N LYS A 22 24.43 -7.48 -8.34
CA LYS A 22 24.78 -7.99 -9.67
C LYS A 22 23.61 -7.86 -10.65
N TYR A 23 22.40 -8.23 -10.20
CA TYR A 23 21.18 -8.12 -10.99
C TYR A 23 20.91 -6.67 -11.42
N LEU A 24 20.98 -5.70 -10.50
CA LEU A 24 20.79 -4.29 -10.83
C LEU A 24 21.83 -3.79 -11.84
N LYS A 25 23.09 -4.16 -11.66
CA LYS A 25 24.17 -3.74 -12.55
C LYS A 25 24.05 -4.30 -13.97
N ASP A 26 23.63 -5.56 -14.08
CA ASP A 26 23.54 -6.25 -15.37
C ASP A 26 22.25 -5.91 -16.13
N LYS A 27 21.13 -5.79 -15.42
CA LYS A 27 19.79 -5.69 -16.01
C LYS A 27 19.22 -4.28 -15.99
N HIS A 28 19.66 -3.45 -15.05
CA HIS A 28 19.15 -2.09 -14.82
C HIS A 28 20.28 -1.06 -14.61
N PRO A 29 21.31 -1.02 -15.49
CA PRO A 29 22.50 -0.19 -15.28
C PRO A 29 22.17 1.31 -15.16
N ASP A 30 21.20 1.80 -15.92
CA ASP A 30 20.77 3.20 -15.88
C ASP A 30 20.16 3.54 -14.51
N SER A 31 19.27 2.68 -14.00
CA SER A 31 18.66 2.88 -12.68
C SER A 31 19.66 2.68 -11.55
N ALA A 32 20.63 1.77 -11.70
CA ALA A 32 21.66 1.50 -10.68
C ALA A 32 22.48 2.75 -10.32
N SER A 33 22.59 3.73 -11.23
CA SER A 33 23.20 5.03 -10.95
C SER A 33 22.50 5.84 -9.85
N GLY A 34 21.19 5.64 -9.65
CA GLY A 34 20.41 6.24 -8.55
C GLY A 34 20.69 5.59 -7.18
N GLY A 35 21.43 4.47 -7.17
CA GLY A 35 21.83 3.76 -5.97
C GLY A 35 20.72 2.92 -5.33
N VAL A 36 20.96 2.50 -4.08
CA VAL A 36 20.01 1.74 -3.27
C VAL A 36 19.79 2.41 -1.91
N VAL A 37 18.57 2.31 -1.39
CA VAL A 37 18.20 2.83 -0.07
C VAL A 37 18.23 1.69 0.94
N ILE A 38 19.06 1.77 1.98
CA ILE A 38 19.23 0.70 2.96
C ILE A 38 18.83 1.20 4.35
N GLY A 39 17.76 0.62 4.88
CA GLY A 39 17.26 0.84 6.23
C GLY A 39 17.29 -0.43 7.07
N HIS A 40 17.14 -0.27 8.37
CA HIS A 40 17.04 -1.39 9.31
C HIS A 40 16.11 -1.07 10.48
N ASP A 41 15.53 -2.10 11.10
CA ASP A 41 14.79 -1.93 12.35
C ASP A 41 15.72 -1.95 13.57
N ALA A 42 15.16 -1.77 14.77
CA ALA A 42 15.91 -1.74 16.02
C ALA A 42 16.25 -3.14 16.59
N ARG A 43 16.04 -4.23 15.84
CA ARG A 43 16.33 -5.58 16.35
C ARG A 43 17.85 -5.80 16.44
N HIS A 44 18.22 -6.75 17.29
CA HIS A 44 19.61 -7.16 17.42
C HIS A 44 20.21 -7.55 16.07
N ASN A 45 21.41 -7.05 15.80
CA ASN A 45 22.18 -7.27 14.56
C ASN A 45 21.60 -6.66 13.28
N SER A 46 20.45 -6.00 13.31
CA SER A 46 19.89 -5.37 12.10
C SER A 46 20.83 -4.31 11.51
N ALA A 47 21.46 -3.47 12.34
CA ALA A 47 22.48 -2.51 11.91
C ALA A 47 23.70 -3.19 11.25
N LYS A 48 24.20 -4.28 11.87
CA LYS A 48 25.30 -5.08 11.31
C LYS A 48 24.93 -5.67 9.96
N PHE A 49 23.74 -6.25 9.83
CA PHE A 49 23.28 -6.83 8.56
C PHE A 49 23.06 -5.76 7.49
N ALA A 50 22.59 -4.57 7.86
CA ALA A 50 22.48 -3.45 6.93
C ALA A 50 23.86 -3.02 6.40
N ALA A 51 24.86 -2.93 7.27
CA ALA A 51 26.24 -2.66 6.89
C ALA A 51 26.81 -3.71 5.92
N LEU A 52 26.58 -5.00 6.20
CA LEU A 52 26.99 -6.09 5.30
C LEU A 52 26.28 -6.03 3.95
N ALA A 53 25.00 -5.65 3.91
CA ALA A 53 24.27 -5.44 2.67
C ALA A 53 24.87 -4.28 1.86
N ALA A 54 25.14 -3.14 2.51
CA ALA A 54 25.76 -1.98 1.88
C ALA A 54 27.11 -2.30 1.21
N ASN A 55 27.95 -3.09 1.86
CA ASN A 55 29.25 -3.50 1.31
C ASN A 55 29.13 -4.18 -0.07
N ALA A 56 28.07 -4.97 -0.29
CA ALA A 56 27.84 -5.64 -1.58
C ALA A 56 27.63 -4.62 -2.72
N PHE A 57 26.84 -3.57 -2.49
CA PHE A 57 26.56 -2.53 -3.48
C PHE A 57 27.78 -1.64 -3.72
N ILE A 58 28.47 -1.23 -2.64
CA ILE A 58 29.70 -0.44 -2.72
C ILE A 58 30.78 -1.16 -3.54
N SER A 59 30.93 -2.48 -3.34
CA SER A 59 31.90 -3.28 -4.11
C SER A 59 31.60 -3.31 -5.62
N GLN A 60 30.35 -3.03 -6.00
CA GLN A 60 29.91 -2.92 -7.39
C GLN A 60 29.85 -1.48 -7.89
N GLN A 61 30.31 -0.50 -7.09
CA GLN A 61 30.24 0.94 -7.37
C GLN A 61 28.79 1.44 -7.52
N ILE A 62 27.86 0.82 -6.81
CA ILE A 62 26.46 1.26 -6.74
C ILE A 62 26.33 2.17 -5.51
N PRO A 63 25.85 3.42 -5.64
CA PRO A 63 25.65 4.31 -4.50
C PRO A 63 24.70 3.71 -3.45
N VAL A 64 24.96 3.96 -2.18
CA VAL A 64 24.17 3.48 -1.05
C VAL A 64 23.70 4.66 -0.21
N TRP A 65 22.39 4.87 -0.15
CA TRP A 65 21.73 5.78 0.79
C TRP A 65 21.46 5.04 2.09
N PHE A 66 22.37 5.19 3.06
CA PHE A 66 22.40 4.37 4.27
C PHE A 66 21.76 5.08 5.46
N TYR A 67 20.84 4.40 6.14
CA TYR A 67 20.25 4.86 7.39
C TYR A 67 21.16 4.41 8.53
N SER A 68 21.87 5.37 9.12
CA SER A 68 22.77 5.16 10.26
C SER A 68 22.02 4.80 11.55
N GLU A 69 20.76 5.22 11.65
CA GLU A 69 19.87 4.98 12.78
C GLU A 69 18.72 4.02 12.39
N PRO A 70 18.11 3.32 13.36
CA PRO A 70 16.91 2.53 13.12
C PRO A 70 15.81 3.34 12.43
N SER A 71 15.20 2.71 11.44
CA SER A 71 14.23 3.30 10.53
C SER A 71 12.90 2.56 10.58
N VAL A 72 11.82 3.22 10.18
CA VAL A 72 10.51 2.59 9.99
C VAL A 72 10.42 2.06 8.56
N THR A 73 9.87 0.86 8.38
CA THR A 73 9.73 0.22 7.05
C THR A 73 9.21 1.15 5.95
N PRO A 74 8.14 1.97 6.13
CA PRO A 74 7.63 2.82 5.05
C PRO A 74 8.61 3.93 4.60
N SER A 75 9.60 4.29 5.43
CA SER A 75 10.59 5.31 5.05
C SER A 75 11.53 4.85 3.94
N VAL A 76 11.78 3.53 3.79
CA VAL A 76 12.64 2.97 2.74
C VAL A 76 11.99 3.06 1.35
N PRO A 77 10.77 2.53 1.10
CA PRO A 77 10.11 2.67 -0.20
C PRO A 77 9.76 4.13 -0.52
N PHE A 78 9.45 4.97 0.49
CA PHE A 78 9.37 6.42 0.28
C PHE A 78 10.70 6.99 -0.24
N GLY A 79 11.81 6.64 0.41
CA GLY A 79 13.16 7.03 0.00
C GLY A 79 13.51 6.60 -1.42
N VAL A 80 13.13 5.38 -1.82
CA VAL A 80 13.34 4.86 -3.19
C VAL A 80 12.68 5.77 -4.21
N THR A 81 11.40 6.11 -4.01
CA THR A 81 10.66 7.01 -4.90
C THR A 81 11.25 8.42 -4.88
N HIS A 82 11.52 8.95 -3.69
CA HIS A 82 11.99 10.32 -3.49
C HIS A 82 13.37 10.57 -4.13
N LEU A 83 14.30 9.63 -3.95
CA LEU A 83 15.66 9.71 -4.47
C LEU A 83 15.80 9.14 -5.88
N LYS A 84 14.72 8.56 -6.44
CA LYS A 84 14.74 7.81 -7.72
C LYS A 84 15.79 6.69 -7.69
N ALA A 85 15.94 6.03 -6.55
CA ALA A 85 16.89 4.93 -6.37
C ALA A 85 16.40 3.67 -7.11
N ALA A 86 17.33 2.77 -7.43
CA ALA A 86 17.03 1.52 -8.13
C ALA A 86 16.25 0.53 -7.26
N ALA A 87 16.56 0.48 -5.96
CA ALA A 87 15.97 -0.48 -5.03
C ALA A 87 16.02 0.01 -3.58
N GLY A 88 15.19 -0.60 -2.74
CA GLY A 88 15.19 -0.41 -1.29
C GLY A 88 15.40 -1.73 -0.57
N ILE A 89 16.19 -1.71 0.50
CA ILE A 89 16.51 -2.86 1.34
C ILE A 89 16.17 -2.51 2.77
N MET A 90 15.20 -3.20 3.35
CA MET A 90 14.85 -3.06 4.76
C MET A 90 15.27 -4.31 5.52
N ILE A 91 16.27 -4.18 6.39
CA ILE A 91 16.66 -5.25 7.30
C ILE A 91 15.65 -5.30 8.46
N THR A 92 14.71 -6.23 8.36
CA THR A 92 13.70 -6.46 9.39
C THR A 92 13.22 -7.90 9.35
N ALA A 93 12.72 -8.38 10.49
CA ALA A 93 12.01 -9.63 10.59
C ALA A 93 10.48 -9.43 10.62
N SER A 94 9.97 -8.19 10.67
CA SER A 94 8.54 -7.88 10.86
C SER A 94 7.89 -8.79 11.92
N HIS A 95 6.91 -9.62 11.55
CA HIS A 95 6.32 -10.74 12.30
C HIS A 95 6.56 -12.12 11.61
N ASN A 96 7.60 -12.17 10.77
CA ASN A 96 8.21 -13.25 9.96
C ASN A 96 7.47 -13.75 8.70
N GLY A 97 7.90 -13.24 7.54
CA GLY A 97 7.78 -13.83 6.20
C GLY A 97 8.36 -12.89 5.15
N ALA A 98 9.35 -13.32 4.35
CA ALA A 98 9.83 -12.60 3.17
C ALA A 98 8.93 -12.91 1.96
N GLN A 99 8.67 -11.94 1.08
CA GLN A 99 7.82 -12.13 -0.10
C GLN A 99 8.62 -11.97 -1.39
N ILE A 100 8.50 -12.96 -2.29
CA ILE A 100 9.23 -13.11 -3.55
C ILE A 100 8.28 -12.78 -4.75
N ASN A 101 8.59 -11.82 -5.63
CA ASN A 101 7.91 -11.44 -6.89
C ASN A 101 8.40 -12.19 -8.14
N THR A 102 7.53 -12.91 -8.84
CA THR A 102 7.83 -13.34 -10.23
C THR A 102 7.52 -12.20 -11.24
N PRO A 103 8.27 -12.07 -12.35
CA PRO A 103 9.45 -12.83 -12.75
C PRO A 103 10.78 -12.25 -12.21
N ILE A 104 10.78 -10.99 -11.76
CA ILE A 104 12.00 -10.26 -11.35
C ILE A 104 12.77 -11.01 -10.27
N ASP A 105 12.09 -11.61 -9.30
CA ASP A 105 12.75 -12.34 -8.23
C ASP A 105 13.22 -13.72 -8.63
N VAL A 106 12.74 -14.29 -9.74
CA VAL A 106 13.38 -15.50 -10.30
C VAL A 106 14.75 -15.12 -10.83
N GLU A 107 14.85 -14.00 -11.53
CA GLU A 107 16.13 -13.49 -12.02
C GLU A 107 17.05 -13.02 -10.88
N ILE A 108 16.50 -12.36 -9.85
CA ILE A 108 17.28 -12.01 -8.64
C ILE A 108 17.70 -13.27 -7.89
N ALA A 109 16.81 -14.25 -7.69
CA ALA A 109 17.15 -15.50 -7.01
C ALA A 109 18.22 -16.27 -7.77
N GLN A 110 18.11 -16.36 -9.09
CA GLN A 110 19.15 -16.93 -9.95
C GLN A 110 20.45 -16.15 -9.79
N SER A 111 20.41 -14.82 -9.82
CA SER A 111 21.59 -13.98 -9.60
C SER A 111 22.21 -14.21 -8.20
N ILE A 112 21.41 -14.48 -7.17
CA ILE A 112 21.91 -14.86 -5.84
C ILE A 112 22.64 -16.21 -5.90
N GLU A 113 22.04 -17.23 -6.54
CA GLU A 113 22.64 -18.56 -6.70
C GLU A 113 23.96 -18.51 -7.50
N GLU A 114 24.07 -17.62 -8.48
CA GLU A 114 25.29 -17.40 -9.26
C GLU A 114 26.37 -16.63 -8.50
N ASN A 115 26.03 -15.93 -7.40
CA ASN A 115 26.92 -15.05 -6.64
C ASN A 115 27.05 -15.43 -5.16
N LEU A 116 27.04 -16.73 -4.84
CA LEU A 116 27.09 -17.24 -3.46
C LEU A 116 28.45 -17.04 -2.75
N ALA A 117 29.54 -16.89 -3.50
CA ALA A 117 30.86 -16.65 -2.91
C ALA A 117 30.98 -15.20 -2.43
N PRO A 118 31.28 -14.92 -1.15
CA PRO A 118 31.44 -13.55 -0.66
C PRO A 118 32.53 -12.79 -1.41
N TRP A 119 32.22 -11.60 -1.91
CA TRP A 119 33.16 -10.72 -2.61
C TRP A 119 34.16 -10.09 -1.64
N SER A 120 35.24 -9.54 -2.20
CA SER A 120 36.25 -8.83 -1.42
C SER A 120 35.62 -7.66 -0.67
N GLY A 121 35.80 -7.62 0.65
CA GLY A 121 35.23 -6.58 1.51
C GLY A 121 33.84 -6.88 2.08
N ALA A 122 33.16 -7.94 1.62
CA ALA A 122 31.80 -8.27 2.08
C ALA A 122 31.69 -8.44 3.61
N TRP A 123 32.74 -8.96 4.25
CA TRP A 123 32.81 -9.21 5.69
C TRP A 123 33.37 -8.07 6.54
N LYS A 124 33.85 -6.99 5.89
CA LYS A 124 34.46 -5.88 6.61
C LYS A 124 33.39 -5.00 7.27
N ASP A 125 33.80 -4.25 8.27
CA ASP A 125 32.97 -3.16 8.78
C ASP A 125 32.75 -2.12 7.68
N LEU A 126 31.57 -1.50 7.68
CA LEU A 126 31.22 -0.47 6.72
C LEU A 126 32.16 0.73 6.89
N GLN A 127 32.78 1.17 5.80
CA GLN A 127 33.69 2.31 5.78
C GLN A 127 33.15 3.42 4.91
N GLU A 128 33.45 4.66 5.28
CA GLU A 128 33.15 5.83 4.45
C GLU A 128 33.87 5.74 3.11
N CYS A 129 33.13 6.04 2.03
CA CYS A 129 33.64 6.10 0.67
C CYS A 129 32.68 6.93 -0.20
N GLU A 130 33.09 7.24 -1.43
CA GLU A 130 32.30 8.06 -2.36
C GLU A 130 30.93 7.45 -2.72
N TYR A 131 30.80 6.12 -2.63
CA TYR A 131 29.55 5.40 -2.90
C TYR A 131 28.66 5.26 -1.65
N LEU A 132 29.10 5.72 -0.49
CA LEU A 132 28.31 5.66 0.75
C LEU A 132 27.77 7.05 1.10
N HIS A 133 26.49 7.28 0.83
CA HIS A 133 25.74 8.43 1.31
C HIS A 133 25.14 8.10 2.67
N ALA A 134 25.97 8.20 3.72
CA ALA A 134 25.54 8.03 5.10
C ALA A 134 24.53 9.12 5.52
N ASP A 135 23.69 8.81 6.51
CA ASP A 135 22.64 9.69 7.05
C ASP A 135 21.44 9.94 6.13
N ALA A 136 21.10 8.99 5.25
CA ALA A 136 19.85 9.01 4.51
C ALA A 136 18.62 9.17 5.43
N TYR A 137 18.72 8.75 6.69
CA TYR A 137 17.76 9.05 7.75
C TYR A 137 17.48 10.56 7.89
N LYS A 138 18.53 11.40 7.95
CA LYS A 138 18.39 12.86 8.10
C LYS A 138 17.83 13.52 6.85
N THR A 139 18.11 12.96 5.67
CA THR A 139 17.64 13.50 4.40
C THR A 139 16.22 13.05 4.07
N ILE A 140 15.84 11.80 4.36
CA ILE A 140 14.56 11.24 3.92
C ILE A 140 13.49 11.39 4.99
N LEU A 141 13.82 11.23 6.28
CA LEU A 141 12.82 11.22 7.34
C LEU A 141 12.04 12.55 7.43
N PRO A 142 12.65 13.74 7.35
CA PRO A 142 11.89 14.99 7.38
C PRO A 142 10.91 15.13 6.21
N HIS A 143 11.28 14.63 5.03
CA HIS A 143 10.39 14.64 3.88
C HIS A 143 9.25 13.64 4.05
N TYR A 144 9.56 12.43 4.54
CA TYR A 144 8.55 11.44 4.85
C TYR A 144 7.55 11.96 5.90
N THR A 145 8.03 12.46 7.05
CA THR A 145 7.17 12.97 8.11
C THR A 145 6.35 14.17 7.65
N LYS A 146 6.93 15.08 6.86
CA LYS A 146 6.19 16.19 6.25
C LYS A 146 5.12 15.68 5.29
N THR A 147 5.42 14.74 4.39
CA THR A 147 4.43 14.19 3.46
C THR A 147 3.30 13.48 4.20
N VAL A 148 3.61 12.68 5.23
CA VAL A 148 2.59 12.04 6.08
C VAL A 148 1.74 13.09 6.81
N TRP A 149 2.38 14.13 7.34
CA TRP A 149 1.71 15.24 8.00
C TRP A 149 0.80 15.96 7.02
N ASP A 150 1.32 16.53 5.92
CA ASP A 150 0.55 17.22 4.89
C ASP A 150 -0.64 16.38 4.37
N TYR A 151 -0.44 15.07 4.20
CA TYR A 151 -1.48 14.14 3.77
C TYR A 151 -2.63 14.01 4.80
N ALA A 152 -2.31 14.07 6.09
CA ALA A 152 -3.27 13.88 7.17
C ALA A 152 -3.82 15.20 7.75
N SER A 153 -3.00 16.24 7.83
CA SER A 153 -3.30 17.55 8.37
C SER A 153 -3.85 18.44 7.26
N VAL A 154 -5.10 18.20 6.85
CA VAL A 154 -5.83 19.23 6.11
C VAL A 154 -6.19 20.32 7.12
N GLY A 155 -5.23 21.23 7.35
CA GLY A 155 -5.31 22.34 8.29
C GLY A 155 -5.16 23.65 7.53
N ILE A 156 -6.26 24.38 7.36
CA ILE A 156 -6.25 25.69 6.73
C ILE A 156 -5.66 26.67 7.75
N THR A 157 -4.40 27.07 7.54
CA THR A 157 -3.70 28.03 8.40
C THR A 157 -3.54 29.41 7.77
N GLU A 158 -3.95 29.56 6.51
CA GLU A 158 -3.83 30.80 5.74
C GLU A 158 -5.08 31.03 4.89
N PHE A 159 -5.63 32.23 4.93
CA PHE A 159 -6.71 32.69 4.06
C PHE A 159 -6.28 33.96 3.33
N THR A 160 -6.72 34.10 2.08
CA THR A 160 -6.52 35.33 1.30
C THR A 160 -7.87 36.03 1.15
N PRO A 161 -8.06 37.25 1.71
CA PRO A 161 -9.30 38.00 1.52
C PRO A 161 -9.44 38.44 0.06
N VAL A 162 -10.67 38.61 -0.41
CA VAL A 162 -10.96 39.25 -1.72
C VAL A 162 -10.85 40.77 -1.53
N PRO A 163 -9.80 41.43 -2.04
CA PRO A 163 -9.52 42.84 -1.71
C PRO A 163 -10.68 43.79 -2.05
N GLU A 164 -11.43 43.50 -3.10
CA GLU A 164 -12.55 44.30 -3.58
C GLU A 164 -13.83 44.17 -2.73
N GLN A 165 -13.88 43.19 -1.81
CA GLN A 165 -15.05 42.86 -1.00
C GLN A 165 -14.76 42.79 0.52
N VAL A 166 -13.52 43.05 0.94
CA VAL A 166 -13.12 42.91 2.35
C VAL A 166 -13.58 44.07 3.23
N GLU A 167 -13.64 45.28 2.67
CA GLU A 167 -14.09 46.47 3.39
C GLU A 167 -15.62 46.67 3.23
N PRO A 168 -16.36 46.96 4.32
CA PRO A 168 -17.80 47.19 4.24
C PRO A 168 -18.17 48.33 3.28
N ASN A 169 -19.10 48.08 2.37
CA ASN A 169 -19.64 49.08 1.46
C ASN A 169 -21.17 48.92 1.32
N PRO A 170 -21.98 49.94 1.67
CA PRO A 170 -23.43 49.84 1.66
C PRO A 170 -24.04 49.67 0.26
N ASP A 171 -23.29 49.99 -0.80
CA ASP A 171 -23.75 49.92 -2.19
C ASP A 171 -23.44 48.57 -2.87
N PHE A 172 -22.68 47.69 -2.21
CA PHE A 172 -22.25 46.37 -2.72
C PHE A 172 -21.84 46.37 -4.20
N PRO A 173 -20.92 47.26 -4.64
CA PRO A 173 -20.71 47.62 -6.05
C PRO A 173 -20.20 46.48 -6.95
N THR A 174 -19.79 45.36 -6.36
CA THR A 174 -19.21 44.20 -7.05
C THR A 174 -20.21 43.10 -7.35
N VAL A 175 -21.44 43.18 -6.83
CA VAL A 175 -22.49 42.16 -7.01
C VAL A 175 -23.85 42.81 -7.29
N SER A 176 -24.73 42.14 -8.02
CA SER A 176 -26.08 42.65 -8.29
C SER A 176 -27.01 42.54 -7.07
N PHE A 177 -26.78 41.56 -6.21
CA PHE A 177 -27.48 41.35 -4.95
C PHE A 177 -26.53 40.62 -3.98
N PRO A 178 -26.32 41.12 -2.76
CA PRO A 178 -25.31 40.58 -1.84
C PRO A 178 -25.84 39.35 -1.10
N ASN A 179 -26.11 38.26 -1.83
CA ASN A 179 -26.48 36.96 -1.27
C ASN A 179 -25.63 35.90 -1.98
N PRO A 180 -24.87 35.06 -1.24
CA PRO A 180 -23.94 34.11 -1.85
C PRO A 180 -24.61 32.97 -2.64
N GLU A 181 -25.95 32.85 -2.61
CA GLU A 181 -26.72 31.95 -3.49
C GLU A 181 -26.90 32.49 -4.92
N GLU A 182 -26.74 33.79 -5.13
CA GLU A 182 -26.99 34.44 -6.42
C GLU A 182 -25.87 34.18 -7.43
N ALA A 183 -26.26 34.06 -8.70
CA ALA A 183 -25.29 33.93 -9.79
C ALA A 183 -24.36 35.16 -9.84
N GLY A 184 -23.05 34.91 -9.89
CA GLY A 184 -22.02 35.96 -9.92
C GLY A 184 -21.50 36.40 -8.55
N ALA A 185 -22.17 36.04 -7.44
CA ALA A 185 -21.75 36.44 -6.10
C ALA A 185 -20.37 35.87 -5.68
N LEU A 186 -19.99 34.72 -6.25
CA LEU A 186 -18.73 34.03 -5.95
C LEU A 186 -17.59 34.38 -6.94
N ASP A 187 -17.85 35.14 -8.01
CA ASP A 187 -16.91 35.27 -9.13
C ASP A 187 -15.56 35.88 -8.73
N LEU A 188 -15.56 36.93 -7.90
CA LEU A 188 -14.32 37.55 -7.42
C LEU A 188 -13.56 36.66 -6.43
N ALA A 189 -14.28 35.87 -5.61
CA ALA A 189 -13.67 34.87 -4.75
C ALA A 189 -13.02 33.75 -5.57
N ILE A 190 -13.68 33.27 -6.62
CA ILE A 190 -13.13 32.29 -7.57
C ILE A 190 -11.90 32.86 -8.29
N GLN A 191 -11.96 34.10 -8.77
CA GLN A 191 -10.83 34.76 -9.45
C GLN A 191 -9.63 34.93 -8.53
N THR A 192 -9.86 35.39 -7.29
CA THR A 192 -8.83 35.53 -6.26
C THR A 192 -8.22 34.16 -5.92
N ALA A 193 -9.05 33.15 -5.67
CA ALA A 193 -8.57 31.79 -5.42
C ALA A 193 -7.73 31.24 -6.58
N ASN A 194 -8.14 31.46 -7.83
CA ASN A 194 -7.37 31.06 -9.01
C ASN A 194 -6.03 31.79 -9.11
N ARG A 195 -5.99 33.10 -8.85
CA ARG A 195 -4.77 33.92 -8.88
C ARG A 195 -3.78 33.50 -7.81
N GLU A 196 -4.27 33.22 -6.61
CA GLU A 196 -3.47 32.92 -5.42
C GLU A 196 -3.23 31.40 -5.21
N GLY A 197 -3.69 30.57 -6.15
CA GLY A 197 -3.54 29.11 -6.08
C GLY A 197 -4.29 28.44 -4.92
N LYS A 198 -5.39 29.03 -4.44
CA LYS A 198 -6.25 28.47 -3.38
C LYS A 198 -7.36 27.61 -3.99
N THR A 199 -7.72 26.52 -3.30
CA THR A 199 -8.73 25.57 -3.79
C THR A 199 -10.09 25.70 -3.12
N LEU A 200 -10.20 26.39 -1.98
CA LEU A 200 -11.45 26.57 -1.26
C LEU A 200 -11.79 28.07 -1.20
N ILE A 201 -13.04 28.41 -1.51
CA ILE A 201 -13.60 29.75 -1.31
C ILE A 201 -14.75 29.68 -0.31
N ILE A 202 -14.91 30.76 0.45
CA ILE A 202 -15.95 30.98 1.43
C ILE A 202 -16.52 32.38 1.18
N ALA A 203 -17.84 32.53 1.24
CA ALA A 203 -18.54 33.79 1.14
C ALA A 203 -19.68 33.88 2.15
N HIS A 204 -19.94 35.09 2.62
CA HIS A 204 -21.04 35.45 3.51
C HIS A 204 -21.89 36.55 2.87
N ASP A 205 -23.14 36.69 3.30
CA ASP A 205 -23.92 37.89 3.05
C ASP A 205 -23.54 39.04 4.02
N PRO A 206 -24.07 40.27 3.85
CA PRO A 206 -23.56 41.47 4.54
C PRO A 206 -23.61 41.45 6.07
N ASP A 207 -24.58 40.76 6.64
CA ASP A 207 -24.74 40.54 8.08
C ASP A 207 -24.22 39.16 8.54
N ALA A 208 -23.67 38.38 7.60
CA ALA A 208 -23.03 37.10 7.81
C ALA A 208 -23.91 36.03 8.46
N ASP A 209 -25.23 36.09 8.25
CA ASP A 209 -26.17 35.06 8.69
C ASP A 209 -26.31 33.92 7.66
N ARG A 210 -25.93 34.17 6.40
CA ARG A 210 -25.79 33.17 5.33
C ARG A 210 -24.33 32.89 5.00
N PHE A 211 -24.09 31.67 4.53
CA PHE A 211 -22.78 31.15 4.20
C PHE A 211 -22.87 30.30 2.93
N ALA A 212 -21.95 30.54 2.00
CA ALA A 212 -21.64 29.59 0.94
C ALA A 212 -20.16 29.23 0.98
N ALA A 213 -19.87 27.98 0.61
CA ALA A 213 -18.54 27.53 0.31
C ALA A 213 -18.54 26.81 -1.03
N ALA A 214 -17.46 26.99 -1.78
CA ALA A 214 -17.20 26.23 -2.99
C ALA A 214 -15.73 25.82 -3.00
N GLU A 215 -15.48 24.56 -3.34
CA GLU A 215 -14.13 24.08 -3.59
C GLU A 215 -13.93 24.05 -5.10
N LYS A 216 -12.85 24.66 -5.57
CA LYS A 216 -12.24 24.34 -6.86
C LYS A 216 -11.80 22.90 -6.79
N VAL A 217 -12.75 22.03 -7.08
CA VAL A 217 -12.45 20.69 -7.52
C VAL A 217 -11.83 20.89 -8.89
N GLU A 218 -10.50 20.78 -8.97
CA GLU A 218 -9.98 20.17 -10.17
C GLU A 218 -10.75 18.87 -10.27
N LYS A 219 -11.67 18.76 -11.24
CA LYS A 219 -11.91 17.45 -11.82
C LYS A 219 -10.55 17.10 -12.43
N ASP A 220 -9.59 16.72 -11.59
CA ASP A 220 -8.49 15.91 -12.00
C ASP A 220 -9.26 14.75 -12.61
N GLY A 221 -9.29 14.68 -13.95
CA GLY A 221 -10.09 13.73 -14.71
C GLY A 221 -9.70 12.28 -14.40
N LYS A 222 -8.87 12.10 -13.39
CA LYS A 222 -8.43 10.85 -12.82
C LYS A 222 -9.58 10.21 -12.08
N ARG A 223 -10.07 9.16 -12.73
CA ARG A 223 -10.99 8.19 -12.15
C ARG A 223 -10.39 7.69 -10.83
N ILE A 224 -11.20 7.51 -9.78
CA ILE A 224 -10.69 6.96 -8.52
C ILE A 224 -10.69 5.45 -8.63
N ALA A 225 -9.62 4.81 -8.15
CA ALA A 225 -9.58 3.37 -7.95
C ALA A 225 -9.17 3.01 -6.52
N VAL A 226 -9.78 1.98 -5.95
CA VAL A 226 -9.37 1.40 -4.67
C VAL A 226 -9.18 -0.09 -4.84
N LEU A 227 -8.35 -0.70 -4.00
CA LEU A 227 -8.08 -2.12 -4.12
C LEU A 227 -7.86 -2.81 -2.76
N ASN A 228 -8.10 -4.10 -2.70
CA ASN A 228 -7.76 -4.90 -1.54
C ASN A 228 -7.28 -6.28 -1.96
N SER A 229 -6.70 -7.01 -1.00
CA SER A 229 -6.36 -8.40 -1.24
C SER A 229 -7.62 -9.26 -1.43
N THR A 230 -7.47 -10.33 -2.20
CA THR A 230 -8.41 -11.45 -2.37
C THR A 230 -8.94 -12.05 -1.08
N VAL A 231 -8.21 -11.87 0.01
CA VAL A 231 -8.55 -12.37 1.34
C VAL A 231 -9.01 -11.26 2.28
N SER A 232 -9.16 -10.01 1.82
CA SER A 232 -9.71 -8.87 2.59
C SER A 232 -11.24 -8.85 2.57
N THR A 233 -11.90 -8.14 3.48
CA THR A 233 -13.39 -8.06 3.51
C THR A 233 -13.95 -7.43 2.22
N GLY A 234 -15.16 -7.83 1.81
CA GLY A 234 -15.83 -7.31 0.60
C GLY A 234 -16.44 -5.91 0.73
N MET A 235 -16.38 -5.30 1.91
CA MET A 235 -17.03 -4.01 2.17
C MET A 235 -16.49 -2.89 1.27
N LEU A 236 -15.19 -2.86 1.02
CA LEU A 236 -14.57 -1.83 0.17
C LEU A 236 -15.07 -1.92 -1.28
N GLU A 237 -15.20 -3.13 -1.83
CA GLU A 237 -15.78 -3.35 -3.16
C GLU A 237 -17.22 -2.85 -3.25
N LYS A 238 -18.03 -3.14 -2.21
CA LYS A 238 -19.41 -2.67 -2.14
C LYS A 238 -19.50 -1.15 -2.08
N MET A 239 -18.67 -0.53 -1.25
CA MET A 239 -18.58 0.93 -1.14
C MET A 239 -18.13 1.57 -2.45
N ALA A 240 -17.12 0.99 -3.11
CA ALA A 240 -16.60 1.48 -4.38
C ALA A 240 -17.67 1.40 -5.48
N THR A 241 -18.32 0.24 -5.63
CA THR A 241 -19.40 0.01 -6.60
C THR A 241 -20.56 0.98 -6.40
N ALA A 242 -21.02 1.16 -5.16
CA ALA A 242 -22.11 2.08 -4.83
C ALA A 242 -21.78 3.55 -5.16
N LYS A 243 -20.50 3.91 -5.20
CA LYS A 243 -20.01 5.26 -5.52
C LYS A 243 -19.47 5.40 -6.95
N GLY A 244 -19.56 4.37 -7.78
CA GLY A 244 -18.99 4.36 -9.14
C GLY A 244 -17.46 4.49 -9.16
N ILE A 245 -16.79 4.11 -8.08
CA ILE A 245 -15.33 4.08 -7.95
C ILE A 245 -14.83 2.75 -8.51
N GLN A 246 -13.72 2.78 -9.26
CA GLN A 246 -13.10 1.56 -9.77
C GLN A 246 -12.59 0.71 -8.60
N PHE A 247 -12.90 -0.58 -8.61
CA PHE A 247 -12.37 -1.52 -7.66
C PHE A 247 -11.51 -2.56 -8.37
N GLU A 248 -10.37 -2.90 -7.78
CA GLU A 248 -9.55 -4.03 -8.22
C GLU A 248 -9.16 -4.93 -7.04
N GLU A 249 -9.09 -6.24 -7.31
CA GLU A 249 -8.66 -7.24 -6.34
C GLU A 249 -7.20 -7.63 -6.62
N ALA A 250 -6.41 -7.87 -5.58
CA ALA A 250 -5.02 -8.29 -5.69
C ALA A 250 -4.77 -9.64 -4.98
N LEU A 251 -3.76 -10.39 -5.40
CA LEU A 251 -3.25 -11.50 -4.58
C LEU A 251 -2.70 -10.99 -3.25
N THR A 252 -2.67 -11.84 -2.21
CA THR A 252 -2.12 -11.49 -0.89
C THR A 252 -0.68 -10.98 -1.02
N GLY A 253 -0.38 -9.85 -0.39
CA GLY A 253 0.92 -9.17 -0.37
C GLY A 253 0.90 -7.80 -1.06
N PHE A 254 1.48 -6.80 -0.39
CA PHE A 254 1.55 -5.41 -0.86
C PHE A 254 2.32 -5.23 -2.16
N LYS A 255 3.14 -6.21 -2.55
CA LYS A 255 3.78 -6.25 -3.86
C LYS A 255 2.78 -6.26 -5.02
N TRP A 256 1.69 -7.04 -4.92
CA TRP A 256 0.67 -7.14 -5.95
C TRP A 256 -0.17 -5.87 -5.97
N MET A 257 -0.56 -5.40 -4.79
CA MET A 257 -1.34 -4.17 -4.62
C MET A 257 -0.56 -2.93 -5.10
N GLY A 258 0.73 -2.83 -4.78
CA GLY A 258 1.60 -1.74 -5.24
C GLY A 258 1.78 -1.72 -6.75
N ASN A 259 1.95 -2.89 -7.39
CA ASN A 259 2.04 -2.99 -8.85
C ASN A 259 0.71 -2.61 -9.54
N ILE A 260 -0.42 -3.06 -9.00
CA ILE A 260 -1.75 -2.67 -9.51
C ILE A 260 -1.97 -1.17 -9.34
N ALA A 261 -1.63 -0.60 -8.16
CA ALA A 261 -1.74 0.84 -7.92
C ALA A 261 -0.91 1.64 -8.93
N ARG A 262 0.35 1.27 -9.17
CA ARG A 262 1.20 1.93 -10.18
C ARG A 262 0.64 1.84 -11.59
N ARG A 263 0.10 0.67 -11.97
CA ARG A 263 -0.54 0.50 -13.28
C ARG A 263 -1.75 1.43 -13.40
N LEU A 264 -2.62 1.45 -12.40
CA LEU A 264 -3.80 2.31 -12.35
C LEU A 264 -3.41 3.79 -12.40
N GLU A 265 -2.40 4.21 -11.64
CA GLU A 265 -1.84 5.57 -11.70
C GLU A 265 -1.36 5.93 -13.12
N GLY A 266 -0.68 5.00 -13.80
CA GLY A 266 -0.28 5.14 -15.21
C GLY A 266 -1.44 5.20 -16.21
N GLU A 267 -2.58 4.56 -15.88
CA GLU A 267 -3.84 4.64 -16.63
C GLU A 267 -4.67 5.90 -16.28
N GLY A 268 -4.09 6.80 -15.48
CA GLY A 268 -4.70 8.05 -15.05
C GLY A 268 -5.71 7.87 -13.94
N TYR A 269 -5.61 6.85 -13.09
CA TYR A 269 -6.41 6.77 -11.88
C TYR A 269 -5.72 7.44 -10.69
N ASN A 270 -6.51 7.95 -9.75
CA ASN A 270 -6.03 8.25 -8.40
C ASN A 270 -6.32 7.04 -7.50
N VAL A 271 -5.29 6.50 -6.84
CA VAL A 271 -5.40 5.34 -5.96
C VAL A 271 -5.16 5.76 -4.52
N PRO A 272 -6.18 6.23 -3.77
CA PRO A 272 -5.97 6.80 -2.44
C PRO A 272 -5.78 5.74 -1.34
N TYR A 273 -6.20 4.49 -1.59
CA TYR A 273 -6.26 3.49 -0.54
C TYR A 273 -6.21 2.06 -1.07
N ALA A 274 -5.38 1.24 -0.43
CA ALA A 274 -5.41 -0.20 -0.53
C ALA A 274 -5.24 -0.88 0.83
N PHE A 275 -5.81 -2.08 1.03
CA PHE A 275 -5.62 -2.78 2.31
C PHE A 275 -5.65 -4.32 2.23
N GLU A 276 -5.00 -4.93 3.22
CA GLU A 276 -5.03 -6.37 3.50
C GLU A 276 -5.63 -6.61 4.89
N GLU A 277 -6.36 -7.71 5.09
CA GLU A 277 -7.00 -8.02 6.39
C GLU A 277 -6.01 -8.17 7.53
N ALA A 278 -4.75 -8.52 7.21
CA ALA A 278 -3.64 -8.66 8.14
C ALA A 278 -3.10 -7.30 8.64
N LEU A 279 -4.00 -6.34 8.90
CA LEU A 279 -3.71 -5.00 9.44
C LEU A 279 -2.73 -4.19 8.58
N GLY A 280 -2.71 -4.44 7.28
CA GLY A 280 -1.90 -3.70 6.32
C GLY A 280 -2.75 -2.67 5.60
N TYR A 281 -2.27 -1.43 5.54
CA TYR A 281 -2.91 -0.33 4.83
C TYR A 281 -1.86 0.37 3.98
N MET A 282 -2.16 0.68 2.73
CA MET A 282 -1.26 1.36 1.80
C MET A 282 -1.94 2.60 1.24
N PHE A 283 -1.16 3.68 1.18
CA PHE A 283 -1.55 4.97 0.65
C PHE A 283 -0.55 5.31 -0.46
N PRO A 284 -0.85 4.94 -1.73
CA PRO A 284 0.08 5.11 -2.85
C PRO A 284 0.62 6.54 -3.03
N ALA A 285 -0.16 7.55 -2.64
CA ALA A 285 0.29 8.95 -2.59
C ALA A 285 1.49 9.20 -1.65
N VAL A 286 1.72 8.32 -0.67
CA VAL A 286 2.86 8.36 0.26
C VAL A 286 3.89 7.30 -0.13
N CYS A 287 3.50 6.02 -0.17
CA CYS A 287 4.36 4.94 -0.63
C CYS A 287 3.56 3.71 -1.12
N HIS A 288 4.16 2.93 -2.02
CA HIS A 288 3.59 1.67 -2.53
C HIS A 288 3.94 0.45 -1.65
N ASP A 289 3.90 0.60 -0.33
CA ASP A 289 3.97 -0.48 0.66
C ASP A 289 3.01 -0.15 1.82
N LYS A 290 2.85 -1.08 2.76
CA LYS A 290 2.07 -0.84 3.99
C LYS A 290 2.70 0.28 4.81
N ASP A 291 1.85 1.21 5.23
CA ASP A 291 2.22 2.36 6.05
C ASP A 291 1.22 2.54 7.18
N GLY A 292 1.58 1.97 8.34
CA GLY A 292 0.77 2.09 9.56
C GLY A 292 0.78 3.50 10.18
N ILE A 293 1.79 4.33 9.88
CA ILE A 293 1.86 5.70 10.40
C ILE A 293 0.88 6.56 9.63
N THR A 294 0.91 6.52 8.30
CA THR A 294 -0.08 7.20 7.46
C THR A 294 -1.49 6.70 7.78
N ALA A 295 -1.70 5.40 7.97
CA ALA A 295 -2.99 4.86 8.39
C ALA A 295 -3.50 5.47 9.70
N ALA A 296 -2.63 5.53 10.73
CA ALA A 296 -2.97 6.12 12.01
C ALA A 296 -3.31 7.61 11.87
N MET A 297 -2.53 8.37 11.11
CA MET A 297 -2.73 9.80 10.91
C MET A 297 -4.04 10.10 10.15
N VAL A 298 -4.33 9.35 9.08
CA VAL A 298 -5.61 9.43 8.35
C VAL A 298 -6.78 9.08 9.25
N PHE A 299 -6.64 8.03 10.07
CA PHE A 299 -7.70 7.63 10.99
C PHE A 299 -7.95 8.69 12.07
N LEU A 300 -6.89 9.32 12.61
CA LEU A 300 -7.03 10.42 13.58
C LEU A 300 -7.70 11.64 12.95
N ALA A 301 -7.34 12.01 11.71
CA ALA A 301 -8.01 13.09 10.98
C ALA A 301 -9.50 12.77 10.74
N ALA A 302 -9.81 11.53 10.34
CA ALA A 302 -11.18 11.08 10.18
C ALA A 302 -11.96 11.08 11.52
N GLN A 303 -11.32 10.62 12.61
CA GLN A 303 -11.90 10.62 13.94
C GLN A 303 -12.20 12.03 14.44
N ALA A 304 -11.31 13.00 14.23
CA ALA A 304 -11.55 14.40 14.59
C ALA A 304 -12.78 14.96 13.84
N LYS A 305 -12.93 14.64 12.55
CA LYS A 305 -14.11 14.99 11.74
C LYS A 305 -15.39 14.31 12.24
N TRP A 306 -15.33 13.03 12.60
CA TRP A 306 -16.50 12.33 13.14
C TRP A 306 -16.88 12.87 14.52
N GLN A 307 -15.90 13.22 15.34
CA GLN A 307 -16.14 13.79 16.66
C GLN A 307 -16.84 15.15 16.58
N SER A 308 -16.52 16.01 15.62
CA SER A 308 -17.26 17.26 15.39
C SER A 308 -18.71 17.04 14.94
N GLN A 309 -19.02 15.84 14.43
CA GLN A 309 -20.37 15.38 14.09
C GLN A 309 -21.07 14.63 15.25
N GLY A 310 -20.46 14.58 16.43
CA GLY A 310 -20.98 13.81 17.57
C GLY A 310 -20.86 12.29 17.40
N LEU A 311 -20.02 11.82 16.47
CA LEU A 311 -19.83 10.41 16.16
C LEU A 311 -18.53 9.86 16.76
N THR A 312 -18.62 8.66 17.32
CA THR A 312 -17.43 7.84 17.61
C THR A 312 -17.05 7.01 16.38
N PRO A 313 -15.81 6.48 16.28
CA PRO A 313 -15.45 5.53 15.22
C PRO A 313 -16.38 4.31 15.14
N TYR A 314 -16.84 3.82 16.29
CA TYR A 314 -17.81 2.72 16.34
C TYR A 314 -19.16 3.12 15.73
N MET A 315 -19.69 4.29 16.09
CA MET A 315 -20.94 4.80 15.48
C MET A 315 -20.80 4.99 13.98
N LYS A 316 -19.63 5.48 13.52
CA LYS A 316 -19.38 5.60 12.08
C LYS A 316 -19.34 4.24 11.39
N LEU A 317 -18.70 3.23 12.00
CA LEU A 317 -18.71 1.87 11.48
C LEU A 317 -20.14 1.31 11.38
N GLN A 318 -20.96 1.49 12.41
CA GLN A 318 -22.37 1.05 12.39
C GLN A 318 -23.18 1.75 11.30
N GLN A 319 -22.96 3.06 11.06
CA GLN A 319 -23.56 3.76 9.91
C GLN A 319 -23.15 3.13 8.58
N LEU A 320 -21.88 2.81 8.41
CA LEU A 320 -21.38 2.17 7.19
C LEU A 320 -21.94 0.76 7.02
N PHE A 321 -22.14 0.00 8.10
CA PHE A 321 -22.81 -1.30 8.05
C PHE A 321 -24.28 -1.19 7.69
N ASN A 322 -24.98 -0.18 8.18
CA ASN A 322 -26.36 0.08 7.78
C ASN A 322 -26.46 0.45 6.30
N GLU A 323 -25.48 1.19 5.77
CA GLU A 323 -25.47 1.66 4.37
C GLU A 323 -25.02 0.58 3.37
N TYR A 324 -23.99 -0.20 3.70
CA TYR A 324 -23.32 -1.11 2.75
C TYR A 324 -23.48 -2.59 3.08
N GLY A 325 -24.13 -2.93 4.20
CA GLY A 325 -24.25 -4.29 4.73
C GLY A 325 -23.24 -4.58 5.84
N HIS A 326 -23.55 -5.58 6.67
CA HIS A 326 -22.71 -6.00 7.78
C HIS A 326 -21.63 -6.96 7.27
N TYR A 327 -20.35 -6.64 7.50
CA TYR A 327 -19.23 -7.47 7.07
C TYR A 327 -18.43 -7.96 8.27
N GLU A 328 -18.47 -9.27 8.49
CA GLU A 328 -17.66 -9.95 9.48
C GLU A 328 -16.57 -10.79 8.82
N THR A 329 -15.57 -11.16 9.61
CA THR A 329 -14.50 -12.05 9.16
C THR A 329 -14.08 -12.93 10.31
N LEU A 330 -14.02 -14.24 10.06
CA LEU A 330 -13.49 -15.21 10.98
C LEU A 330 -12.23 -15.84 10.39
N ASN A 331 -11.07 -15.38 10.84
CA ASN A 331 -9.79 -15.91 10.38
C ASN A 331 -9.33 -17.03 11.33
N ASN A 332 -9.03 -18.20 10.78
CA ASN A 332 -8.43 -19.31 11.52
C ASN A 332 -7.24 -19.91 10.77
N TYR A 333 -6.39 -20.65 11.46
CA TYR A 333 -5.30 -21.39 10.83
C TYR A 333 -5.01 -22.72 11.52
N PHE A 334 -4.54 -23.67 10.73
CA PHE A 334 -4.01 -24.94 11.19
C PHE A 334 -2.51 -24.96 10.94
N ARG A 335 -1.73 -25.46 11.90
CA ARG A 335 -0.30 -25.74 11.66
C ARG A 335 -0.20 -27.03 10.85
N SER A 336 0.54 -26.98 9.76
CA SER A 336 0.85 -28.15 8.96
C SER A 336 2.21 -28.71 9.39
N PRO A 337 2.35 -30.03 9.60
CA PRO A 337 3.61 -30.62 10.04
C PRO A 337 4.68 -30.64 8.95
N ASN A 338 4.30 -30.68 7.67
CA ASN A 338 5.21 -30.64 6.53
C ASN A 338 4.48 -30.25 5.23
N PRO A 339 5.20 -29.87 4.15
CA PRO A 339 4.61 -29.48 2.87
C PRO A 339 3.74 -30.57 2.23
N GLU A 340 4.11 -31.84 2.32
CA GLU A 340 3.37 -32.94 1.70
C GLU A 340 1.99 -33.14 2.35
N THR A 341 1.89 -33.02 3.68
CA THR A 341 0.59 -33.01 4.38
C THR A 341 -0.31 -31.88 3.89
N THR A 342 0.25 -30.68 3.67
CA THR A 342 -0.50 -29.55 3.09
C THR A 342 -1.01 -29.89 1.70
N MET A 343 -0.15 -30.43 0.83
CA MET A 343 -0.54 -30.79 -0.53
C MET A 343 -1.59 -31.90 -0.53
N ALA A 344 -1.45 -32.91 0.32
CA ALA A 344 -2.42 -33.98 0.49
C ALA A 344 -3.79 -33.45 0.92
N LEU A 345 -3.83 -32.52 1.88
CA LEU A 345 -5.05 -31.84 2.30
C LEU A 345 -5.73 -31.11 1.13
N PHE A 346 -4.99 -30.30 0.38
CA PHE A 346 -5.56 -29.56 -0.75
C PHE A 346 -6.02 -30.49 -1.89
N ARG A 347 -5.31 -31.60 -2.16
CA ARG A 347 -5.78 -32.64 -3.09
C ARG A 347 -7.08 -33.27 -2.60
N ALA A 348 -7.19 -33.58 -1.30
CA ALA A 348 -8.39 -34.14 -0.71
C ALA A 348 -9.57 -33.15 -0.77
N ILE A 349 -9.34 -31.86 -0.46
CA ILE A 349 -10.35 -30.81 -0.60
C ILE A 349 -10.87 -30.80 -2.04
N ARG A 350 -9.98 -30.65 -3.04
CA ARG A 350 -10.38 -30.56 -4.46
C ARG A 350 -11.13 -31.78 -4.97
N ASN A 351 -10.77 -32.96 -4.50
CA ASN A 351 -11.44 -34.22 -4.83
C ASN A 351 -12.70 -34.46 -3.97
N GLY A 352 -13.05 -33.54 -3.08
CA GLY A 352 -14.21 -33.62 -2.22
C GLY A 352 -15.53 -33.46 -3.00
N PRO A 353 -16.66 -33.85 -2.37
CA PRO A 353 -17.96 -33.90 -3.03
C PRO A 353 -18.53 -32.51 -3.36
N TYR A 354 -18.02 -31.45 -2.72
CA TYR A 354 -18.55 -30.08 -2.85
C TYR A 354 -18.64 -29.57 -4.29
N ARG A 355 -17.72 -30.00 -5.19
CA ARG A 355 -17.74 -29.61 -6.60
C ARG A 355 -18.91 -30.23 -7.36
N ALA A 356 -19.19 -31.51 -7.08
CA ALA A 356 -20.28 -32.24 -7.72
C ALA A 356 -21.64 -31.83 -7.14
N GLU A 357 -21.71 -31.68 -5.82
CA GLU A 357 -22.93 -31.30 -5.10
C GLU A 357 -23.24 -29.80 -5.22
N LYS A 358 -22.23 -28.98 -5.56
CA LYS A 358 -22.30 -27.51 -5.56
C LYS A 358 -22.76 -26.93 -4.23
N THR A 359 -22.35 -27.57 -3.13
CA THR A 359 -22.70 -27.17 -1.76
C THR A 359 -21.50 -27.31 -0.83
N LEU A 360 -21.42 -26.46 0.19
CA LEU A 360 -20.49 -26.58 1.31
C LEU A 360 -21.30 -26.56 2.61
N GLY A 361 -21.52 -27.75 3.19
CA GLY A 361 -22.46 -27.87 4.30
C GLY A 361 -23.86 -27.43 3.87
N PRO A 362 -24.54 -26.53 4.62
CA PRO A 362 -25.87 -26.05 4.27
C PRO A 362 -25.88 -24.98 3.17
N PHE A 363 -24.71 -24.49 2.75
CA PHE A 363 -24.60 -23.38 1.81
C PHE A 363 -24.49 -23.86 0.36
N LYS A 364 -25.11 -23.12 -0.55
CA LYS A 364 -24.99 -23.35 -2.00
C LYS A 364 -23.77 -22.60 -2.54
N ILE A 365 -22.96 -23.26 -3.35
CA ILE A 365 -21.82 -22.64 -4.02
C ILE A 365 -22.31 -21.95 -5.29
N LEU A 366 -22.12 -20.62 -5.35
CA LEU A 366 -22.47 -19.77 -6.49
C LEU A 366 -21.30 -19.62 -7.47
N ARG A 367 -20.08 -19.53 -6.94
CA ARG A 367 -18.82 -19.44 -7.69
C ARG A 367 -17.71 -20.09 -6.88
N TRP A 368 -16.75 -20.70 -7.55
CA TRP A 368 -15.45 -21.03 -7.00
C TRP A 368 -14.32 -20.60 -7.92
N ARG A 369 -13.19 -20.27 -7.29
CA ARG A 369 -11.92 -19.92 -7.92
C ARG A 369 -10.80 -20.72 -7.29
N ASP A 370 -10.02 -21.39 -8.12
CA ASP A 370 -8.86 -22.19 -7.75
C ASP A 370 -7.61 -21.63 -8.41
N MET A 371 -6.76 -20.97 -7.62
CA MET A 371 -5.54 -20.34 -8.12
C MET A 371 -4.41 -21.35 -8.37
N THR A 372 -4.57 -22.60 -7.96
CA THR A 372 -3.61 -23.68 -8.26
C THR A 372 -3.93 -24.33 -9.59
N GLU A 373 -5.22 -24.61 -9.84
CA GLU A 373 -5.67 -25.19 -11.12
C GLU A 373 -5.82 -24.15 -12.22
N GLY A 374 -5.85 -22.86 -11.86
CA GLY A 374 -6.07 -21.77 -12.81
C GLY A 374 -7.50 -21.75 -13.33
N TYR A 375 -8.47 -22.03 -12.45
CA TYR A 375 -9.88 -22.14 -12.78
C TYR A 375 -10.72 -21.11 -12.02
N ASP A 376 -11.67 -20.47 -12.69
CA ASP A 376 -12.65 -19.58 -12.07
C ASP A 376 -14.01 -19.70 -12.74
N SER A 377 -14.97 -20.34 -12.06
CA SER A 377 -16.34 -20.51 -12.60
C SER A 377 -17.12 -19.20 -12.81
N GLY A 378 -16.62 -18.07 -12.29
CA GLY A 378 -17.26 -16.77 -12.44
C GLY A 378 -16.84 -15.99 -13.69
N THR A 379 -15.86 -16.49 -14.45
CA THR A 379 -15.40 -15.85 -15.69
C THR A 379 -15.91 -16.61 -16.91
N THR A 380 -16.03 -15.89 -18.03
CA THR A 380 -16.61 -16.45 -19.27
C THR A 380 -15.73 -17.54 -19.89
N ASP A 381 -14.42 -17.48 -19.69
CA ASP A 381 -13.44 -18.46 -20.19
C ASP A 381 -12.99 -19.47 -19.12
N ASN A 382 -13.61 -19.43 -17.95
CA ASN A 382 -13.26 -20.20 -16.75
C ASN A 382 -11.82 -20.00 -16.24
N LYS A 383 -11.17 -18.88 -16.56
CA LYS A 383 -9.83 -18.56 -16.06
C LYS A 383 -9.87 -17.40 -15.05
N PRO A 384 -9.03 -17.44 -14.00
CA PRO A 384 -8.87 -16.32 -13.09
C PRO A 384 -8.32 -15.08 -13.80
N THR A 385 -8.79 -13.90 -13.41
CA THR A 385 -8.19 -12.61 -13.81
C THR A 385 -6.89 -12.31 -13.07
N LEU A 386 -6.62 -13.04 -11.99
CA LEU A 386 -5.41 -12.91 -11.17
C LEU A 386 -4.31 -13.86 -11.67
N PRO A 387 -3.02 -13.52 -11.45
CA PRO A 387 -1.91 -14.41 -11.77
C PRO A 387 -2.06 -15.78 -11.10
N VAL A 388 -1.87 -16.85 -11.88
CA VAL A 388 -2.00 -18.24 -11.43
C VAL A 388 -0.61 -18.78 -11.09
N ASP A 389 -0.49 -19.48 -9.97
CA ASP A 389 0.72 -20.18 -9.57
C ASP A 389 0.37 -21.60 -9.13
N LYS A 390 0.79 -22.58 -9.94
CA LYS A 390 0.51 -24.01 -9.71
C LYS A 390 1.19 -24.55 -8.45
N SER A 391 2.20 -23.86 -7.92
CA SER A 391 2.86 -24.21 -6.65
C SER A 391 2.10 -23.65 -5.44
N SER A 392 1.35 -22.55 -5.62
CA SER A 392 0.51 -21.97 -4.58
C SER A 392 -0.74 -22.81 -4.33
N GLN A 393 -1.23 -22.86 -3.10
CA GLN A 393 -2.51 -23.50 -2.76
C GLN A 393 -3.50 -22.45 -2.29
N MET A 394 -4.50 -22.14 -3.12
CA MET A 394 -5.56 -21.19 -2.77
C MET A 394 -6.86 -21.51 -3.51
N LEU A 395 -7.93 -21.68 -2.74
CA LEU A 395 -9.28 -21.97 -3.20
C LEU A 395 -10.24 -20.99 -2.50
N THR A 396 -11.05 -20.28 -3.28
CA THR A 396 -12.09 -19.37 -2.78
C THR A 396 -13.45 -19.82 -3.31
N LEU A 397 -14.43 -19.89 -2.43
CA LEU A 397 -15.82 -20.22 -2.71
C LEU A 397 -16.69 -19.00 -2.35
N TRP A 398 -17.55 -18.58 -3.27
CA TRP A 398 -18.64 -17.65 -3.00
C TRP A 398 -19.89 -18.49 -2.86
N LEU A 399 -20.49 -18.39 -1.69
CA LEU A 399 -21.67 -19.12 -1.30
C LEU A 399 -22.90 -18.19 -1.37
N ASP A 400 -24.09 -18.76 -1.29
CA ASP A 400 -25.29 -17.98 -1.05
C ASP A 400 -25.22 -17.25 0.31
N GLN A 401 -26.12 -16.26 0.48
CA GLN A 401 -26.14 -15.39 1.67
C GLN A 401 -24.88 -14.54 1.85
N ASP A 402 -24.23 -14.18 0.73
CA ASP A 402 -23.03 -13.32 0.68
C ASP A 402 -21.85 -13.82 1.52
N VAL A 403 -21.77 -15.13 1.76
CA VAL A 403 -20.64 -15.76 2.44
C VAL A 403 -19.53 -16.06 1.45
N ARG A 404 -18.30 -15.63 1.76
CA ARG A 404 -17.11 -16.01 1.01
C ARG A 404 -16.16 -16.79 1.90
N PHE A 405 -15.81 -17.99 1.46
CA PHE A 405 -14.93 -18.90 2.17
C PHE A 405 -13.62 -19.10 1.39
N THR A 406 -12.47 -18.91 2.01
CA THR A 406 -11.15 -19.09 1.38
C THR A 406 -10.26 -20.03 2.19
N PHE A 407 -9.73 -21.05 1.52
CA PHE A 407 -8.66 -21.91 2.01
C PHE A 407 -7.36 -21.56 1.30
N ARG A 408 -6.28 -21.30 2.04
CA ARG A 408 -4.96 -21.09 1.44
C ARG A 408 -3.81 -21.68 2.25
N ALA A 409 -2.78 -22.20 1.59
CA ALA A 409 -1.51 -22.45 2.25
C ALA A 409 -0.75 -21.13 2.46
N SER A 410 -0.03 -21.02 3.56
CA SER A 410 0.93 -19.93 3.74
C SER A 410 2.21 -20.23 2.96
N GLY A 411 2.70 -19.25 2.19
CA GLY A 411 3.97 -19.39 1.47
C GLY A 411 5.20 -19.24 2.36
N THR A 412 5.06 -18.67 3.56
CA THR A 412 6.17 -18.31 4.45
C THR A 412 6.15 -19.07 5.78
N GLU A 413 5.04 -19.75 6.09
CA GLU A 413 4.85 -20.43 7.37
C GLU A 413 4.26 -21.82 7.12
N PRO A 414 4.53 -22.82 7.98
CA PRO A 414 3.93 -24.14 7.88
C PRO A 414 2.47 -24.11 8.38
N LYS A 415 1.60 -23.36 7.69
CA LYS A 415 0.21 -23.08 8.08
C LYS A 415 -0.74 -23.18 6.89
N VAL A 416 -1.95 -23.66 7.17
CA VAL A 416 -3.12 -23.55 6.29
C VAL A 416 -4.06 -22.55 6.91
N LYS A 417 -4.42 -21.50 6.18
CA LYS A 417 -5.29 -20.42 6.63
C LYS A 417 -6.68 -20.62 6.05
N CYS A 418 -7.69 -20.50 6.89
CA CYS A 418 -9.10 -20.55 6.52
C CYS A 418 -9.74 -19.22 6.89
N LYS A 419 -10.54 -18.69 5.99
CA LYS A 419 -11.25 -17.42 6.17
C LYS A 419 -12.67 -17.53 5.67
#